data_AF-A0A4U3JZ85-F1
#
_entry.id   AF-A0A4U3JZ85-F1
#
_cell.length_a   1.000
_cell.length_b   1.000
_cell.length_c   1.000
_cell.angle_alpha   90.00
_cell.angle_beta   90.00
_cell.angle_gamma   90.00
#
_symmetry.space_group_name_H-M   'P 1'
#
loop_
_entity.id
_entity.type
_entity.pdbx_description
1 polymer ?
#
loop_
_entity_poly.entity_id
_entity_poly.type
_entity_poly.pdbx_seq_one_letter_code
_entity_poly.pdbx_strand_id
1 'polypeptide(L)'
;FKFALEEFAKRYDLPFKTLEELIAYNQQDKKVRAKYGQDLLEADVKKKQPDKEIIQTTIKKAQQTFDALLKKQQLDGYAFIDSEGTGLSAVAGYPELTVPLAKNSEGQPYGLTFTQTANNEQTLFEQAYSFEQSTKGRIVLSDNELLANSKKINRDEQ
;
A
#
# COMPACT_ATOMS: atom_id res chain seq x y z
N PHE A 1 2.79 -13.21 7.39
CA PHE A 1 4.06 -12.54 7.06
C PHE A 1 5.26 -13.42 7.42
N LYS A 2 5.31 -13.99 8.64
CA LYS A 2 6.31 -14.95 9.17
C LYS A 2 6.92 -15.85 8.10
N PHE A 3 6.14 -16.75 7.52
CA PHE A 3 6.65 -17.78 6.62
C PHE A 3 7.35 -17.20 5.38
N ALA A 4 6.82 -16.12 4.79
CA ALA A 4 7.43 -15.47 3.64
C ALA A 4 8.73 -14.74 4.02
N LEU A 5 8.76 -14.07 5.18
CA LEU A 5 9.97 -13.45 5.69
C LEU A 5 11.07 -14.48 5.94
N GLU A 6 10.75 -15.60 6.58
CA GLU A 6 11.74 -16.65 6.90
C GLU A 6 12.28 -17.33 5.64
N GLU A 7 11.42 -17.58 4.65
CA GLU A 7 11.85 -18.09 3.34
C GLU A 7 12.80 -17.10 2.65
N PHE A 8 12.42 -15.81 2.62
CA PHE A 8 13.25 -14.75 2.07
C PHE A 8 14.59 -14.63 2.80
N ALA A 9 14.58 -14.64 4.14
CA ALA A 9 15.76 -14.49 4.97
C ALA A 9 16.76 -15.64 4.78
N LYS A 10 16.26 -16.86 4.62
CA LYS A 10 17.10 -18.04 4.29
C LYS A 10 17.64 -17.95 2.88
N ARG A 11 16.80 -17.59 1.91
CA ARG A 11 17.17 -17.49 0.49
C ARG A 11 18.28 -16.47 0.24
N TYR A 12 18.28 -15.37 0.97
CA TYR A 12 19.23 -14.26 0.79
C TYR A 12 20.26 -14.13 1.92
N ASP A 13 20.42 -15.18 2.73
CA ASP A 13 21.39 -15.25 3.82
C ASP A 13 21.41 -14.02 4.74
N LEU A 14 20.23 -13.55 5.15
CA LEU A 14 20.11 -12.39 6.03
C LEU A 14 20.73 -12.65 7.41
N PRO A 15 21.12 -11.60 8.16
CA PRO A 15 21.72 -11.73 9.50
C PRO A 15 20.76 -12.30 10.57
N PHE A 16 19.50 -12.55 10.23
CA PHE A 16 18.52 -13.31 11.00
C PHE A 16 17.85 -14.32 10.07
N LYS A 17 17.38 -15.45 10.59
CA LYS A 17 16.72 -16.53 9.83
C LYS A 17 15.26 -16.72 10.18
N THR A 18 14.83 -16.20 11.33
CA THR A 18 13.49 -16.39 11.88
C THR A 18 12.84 -15.05 12.24
N LEU A 19 11.51 -15.02 12.28
CA LEU A 19 10.80 -13.84 12.79
C LEU A 19 11.10 -13.63 14.28
N GLU A 20 11.30 -14.72 15.02
CA GLU A 20 11.71 -14.75 16.42
C GLU A 20 13.05 -14.02 16.64
N GLU A 21 14.06 -14.30 15.82
CA GLU A 21 15.37 -13.62 15.89
C GLU A 21 15.25 -12.12 15.62
N LEU A 22 14.44 -11.72 14.64
CA LEU A 22 14.18 -10.30 14.35
C LEU A 22 13.51 -9.61 15.56
N ILE A 23 12.50 -10.25 16.15
CA ILE A 23 11.82 -9.74 17.35
C ILE A 23 12.82 -9.59 18.51
N ALA A 24 13.66 -10.61 18.75
CA ALA A 24 14.68 -10.57 19.80
C ALA A 24 15.73 -9.48 19.56
N TYR A 25 16.16 -9.29 18.31
CA TYR A 25 17.08 -8.22 17.92
C TYR A 25 16.47 -6.84 18.20
N ASN A 26 15.19 -6.64 17.86
CA ASN A 26 14.50 -5.39 18.17
C ASN A 26 14.43 -5.11 19.67
N GLN A 27 14.25 -6.14 20.51
CA GLN A 27 14.16 -5.98 21.96
C GLN A 27 15.45 -5.51 22.63
N GLN A 28 16.61 -5.77 22.03
CA GLN A 28 17.90 -5.30 22.57
C GLN A 28 17.99 -3.77 22.62
N ASP A 29 17.27 -3.07 21.74
CA ASP A 29 17.15 -1.61 21.75
C ASP A 29 15.78 -1.18 21.22
N LYS A 30 14.73 -1.48 22.01
CA LYS A 30 13.34 -1.28 21.61
C LYS A 30 13.02 0.19 21.26
N LYS A 31 13.65 1.15 21.94
CA LYS A 31 13.41 2.59 21.70
C LYS A 31 13.81 3.02 20.30
N VAL A 32 14.88 2.44 19.76
CA VAL A 32 15.39 2.74 18.42
C VAL A 32 14.80 1.79 17.38
N ARG A 33 14.79 0.49 17.66
CA ARG A 33 14.46 -0.57 16.69
C ARG A 33 12.96 -0.85 16.59
N ALA A 34 12.17 -0.46 17.60
CA ALA A 34 10.73 -0.62 17.66
C ALA A 34 10.08 0.54 18.44
N LYS A 35 10.37 1.80 18.03
CA LYS A 35 9.89 3.02 18.71
C LYS A 35 8.39 2.98 19.03
N TYR A 36 7.60 2.44 18.10
CA TYR A 36 6.14 2.34 18.20
C TYR A 36 5.64 0.92 18.55
N GLY A 37 6.54 0.06 19.05
CA GLY A 37 6.23 -1.35 19.33
C GLY A 37 6.42 -2.27 18.13
N GLN A 38 6.11 -3.55 18.34
CA GLN A 38 6.24 -4.61 17.32
C GLN A 38 5.15 -5.69 17.46
N ASP A 39 3.98 -5.29 17.96
CA ASP A 39 2.88 -6.20 18.34
C ASP A 39 2.39 -7.04 17.16
N LEU A 40 2.42 -6.48 15.94
CA LEU A 40 2.09 -7.23 14.71
C LEU A 40 3.07 -8.38 14.45
N LEU A 41 4.37 -8.17 14.70
CA LEU A 41 5.38 -9.22 14.57
C LEU A 41 5.17 -10.28 15.67
N GLU A 42 4.97 -9.84 16.90
CA GLU A 42 4.73 -10.71 18.08
C GLU A 42 3.40 -11.47 17.99
N ALA A 43 2.41 -10.96 17.25
CA ALA A 43 1.19 -11.69 16.93
C ALA A 43 1.43 -12.72 15.81
N ASP A 44 2.12 -12.32 14.73
CA ASP A 44 2.32 -13.19 13.55
C ASP A 44 3.30 -14.34 13.84
N VAL A 45 4.26 -14.15 14.75
CA VAL A 45 5.23 -15.19 15.16
C VAL A 45 4.53 -16.42 15.79
N LYS A 46 3.36 -16.23 16.40
CA LYS A 46 2.56 -17.29 17.03
C LYS A 46 1.89 -18.23 16.00
N LYS A 47 1.86 -17.85 14.72
CA LYS A 47 1.26 -18.68 13.67
C LYS A 47 2.11 -19.92 13.40
N LYS A 48 1.44 -21.08 13.31
CA LYS A 48 2.06 -22.38 13.06
C LYS A 48 2.08 -22.76 11.58
N GLN A 49 1.13 -22.26 10.80
CA GLN A 49 1.03 -22.50 9.36
C GLN A 49 0.41 -21.29 8.64
N PRO A 50 0.67 -21.11 7.32
CA PRO A 50 0.00 -20.08 6.54
C PRO A 50 -1.48 -20.40 6.30
N ASP A 51 -2.34 -19.38 6.31
CA ASP A 51 -3.78 -19.47 6.07
C ASP A 51 -4.12 -19.55 4.56
N LYS A 52 -3.52 -20.51 3.85
CA LYS A 52 -3.55 -20.57 2.36
C LYS A 52 -4.98 -20.57 1.79
N GLU A 53 -5.88 -21.34 2.38
CA GLU A 53 -7.27 -21.46 1.91
C GLU A 53 -8.04 -20.14 2.07
N ILE A 54 -7.88 -19.48 3.22
CA ILE A 54 -8.49 -18.18 3.49
C ILE A 54 -7.96 -17.13 2.51
N ILE A 55 -6.66 -17.14 2.24
CA ILE A 55 -6.02 -16.22 1.28
C ILE A 55 -6.61 -16.44 -0.12
N GLN A 56 -6.61 -17.67 -0.63
CA GLN A 56 -7.11 -17.98 -1.97
C GLN A 56 -8.59 -17.64 -2.13
N THR A 57 -9.41 -17.98 -1.13
CA THR A 57 -10.84 -17.68 -1.14
C THR A 57 -11.09 -16.17 -1.13
N THR A 58 -10.33 -15.43 -0.33
CA THR A 58 -10.42 -13.97 -0.24
C THR A 58 -10.03 -13.30 -1.56
N ILE A 59 -8.93 -13.73 -2.20
CA ILE A 59 -8.51 -13.22 -3.52
C ILE A 59 -9.58 -13.48 -4.57
N LYS A 60 -10.09 -14.72 -4.66
CA LYS A 60 -11.12 -15.09 -5.63
C LYS A 60 -12.40 -14.26 -5.45
N LYS A 61 -12.82 -14.05 -4.19
CA LYS A 61 -13.99 -13.23 -3.88
C LYS A 61 -13.78 -11.76 -4.27
N ALA A 62 -12.60 -11.21 -4.02
CA ALA A 62 -12.25 -9.85 -4.43
C ALA A 62 -12.30 -9.69 -5.95
N GLN A 63 -11.66 -10.61 -6.70
CA GLN A 63 -11.71 -10.62 -8.18
C GLN A 63 -13.15 -10.68 -8.69
N GLN A 64 -13.96 -11.61 -8.18
CA GLN A 64 -15.37 -11.72 -8.57
C GLN A 64 -16.18 -10.46 -8.27
N THR A 65 -15.93 -9.83 -7.13
CA THR A 65 -16.63 -8.61 -6.71
C THR A 65 -16.24 -7.43 -7.61
N PHE A 66 -14.94 -7.27 -7.89
CA PHE A 66 -14.41 -6.23 -8.76
C PHE A 66 -14.94 -6.39 -10.19
N ASP A 67 -14.81 -7.58 -10.78
CA ASP A 67 -15.24 -7.86 -12.15
C ASP A 67 -16.75 -7.69 -12.32
N ALA A 68 -17.53 -8.15 -11.34
CA ALA A 68 -18.98 -8.00 -11.36
C ALA A 68 -19.42 -6.53 -11.28
N LEU A 69 -18.70 -5.71 -10.49
CA LEU A 69 -18.96 -4.27 -10.41
C LEU A 69 -18.73 -3.60 -11.76
N LEU A 70 -17.57 -3.82 -12.38
CA LEU A 70 -17.24 -3.21 -13.67
C LEU A 70 -18.21 -3.66 -14.77
N LYS A 71 -18.51 -4.95 -14.84
CA LYS A 71 -19.46 -5.48 -15.82
C LYS A 71 -20.87 -4.92 -15.64
N LYS A 72 -21.35 -4.85 -14.40
CA LYS A 72 -22.70 -4.33 -14.09
C LYS A 72 -22.84 -2.86 -14.50
N GLN A 73 -21.79 -2.08 -14.30
CA GLN A 73 -21.78 -0.64 -14.56
C GLN A 73 -21.22 -0.27 -15.95
N GLN A 74 -20.77 -1.25 -16.74
CA GLN A 74 -20.13 -1.06 -18.05
C GLN A 74 -18.94 -0.10 -17.97
N LEU A 75 -18.08 -0.33 -16.98
CA LEU A 75 -16.89 0.48 -16.72
C LEU A 75 -15.63 -0.27 -17.18
N ASP A 76 -14.66 0.47 -17.71
CA ASP A 76 -13.31 -0.05 -17.95
C ASP A 76 -12.52 -0.24 -16.64
N GLY A 77 -12.82 0.58 -15.64
CA GLY A 77 -12.16 0.60 -14.34
C GLY A 77 -12.85 1.60 -13.40
N TYR A 78 -12.33 1.78 -12.19
CA TYR A 78 -12.76 2.86 -11.31
C TYR A 78 -11.58 3.62 -10.71
N ALA A 79 -11.85 4.82 -10.22
CA ALA A 79 -10.83 5.66 -9.59
C ALA A 79 -11.27 6.16 -8.21
N PHE A 80 -10.30 6.42 -7.34
CA PHE A 80 -10.52 6.91 -5.97
C PHE A 80 -9.39 7.85 -5.55
N ILE A 81 -9.64 8.67 -4.52
CA ILE A 81 -8.63 9.57 -3.96
C ILE A 81 -7.63 8.75 -3.14
N ASP A 82 -6.35 9.02 -3.36
CA ASP A 82 -5.22 8.39 -2.68
C ASP A 82 -5.38 6.86 -2.57
N SER A 83 -5.57 6.33 -1.36
CA SER A 83 -5.72 4.90 -1.10
C SER A 83 -7.11 4.51 -0.61
N GLU A 84 -8.11 5.40 -0.68
CA GLU A 84 -9.44 5.16 -0.09
C GLU A 84 -10.14 3.90 -0.62
N GLY A 85 -9.86 3.52 -1.87
CA GLY A 85 -10.47 2.36 -2.54
C GLY A 85 -9.55 1.16 -2.75
N THR A 86 -8.31 1.18 -2.26
CA THR A 86 -7.29 0.15 -2.60
C THR A 86 -7.65 -1.26 -2.11
N GLY A 87 -8.47 -1.35 -1.05
CA GLY A 87 -8.73 -2.63 -0.37
C GLY A 87 -9.27 -3.73 -1.29
N LEU A 88 -10.08 -3.40 -2.29
CA LEU A 88 -10.63 -4.41 -3.22
C LEU A 88 -9.62 -4.80 -4.32
N SER A 89 -9.03 -3.82 -5.00
CA SER A 89 -8.08 -4.02 -6.11
C SER A 89 -6.78 -4.68 -5.64
N ALA A 90 -6.22 -4.23 -4.51
CA ALA A 90 -5.01 -4.82 -3.93
C ALA A 90 -5.20 -6.29 -3.56
N VAL A 91 -6.36 -6.65 -2.98
CA VAL A 91 -6.68 -8.04 -2.64
C VAL A 91 -6.97 -8.87 -3.90
N ALA A 92 -7.58 -8.29 -4.92
CA ALA A 92 -7.81 -8.96 -6.20
C ALA A 92 -6.50 -9.21 -6.99
N GLY A 93 -5.43 -8.50 -6.65
CA GLY A 93 -4.16 -8.51 -7.38
C GLY A 93 -4.25 -7.74 -8.70
N TYR A 94 -5.09 -6.71 -8.73
CA TYR A 94 -5.36 -5.90 -9.91
C TYR A 94 -4.54 -4.61 -9.90
N PRO A 95 -4.15 -4.09 -11.08
CA PRO A 95 -3.23 -2.95 -11.16
C PRO A 95 -3.88 -1.65 -10.69
N GLU A 96 -3.08 -0.83 -10.01
CA GLU A 96 -3.42 0.52 -9.54
C GLU A 96 -2.36 1.52 -10.02
N LEU A 97 -2.77 2.74 -10.40
CA LEU A 97 -1.86 3.82 -10.77
C LEU A 97 -2.36 5.17 -10.24
N THR A 98 -1.61 5.75 -9.31
CA THR A 98 -1.90 7.08 -8.76
C THR A 98 -1.23 8.19 -9.56
N VAL A 99 -2.04 9.13 -10.03
CA VAL A 99 -1.58 10.35 -10.71
C VAL A 99 -1.80 11.56 -9.79
N PRO A 100 -0.81 12.46 -9.62
CA PRO A 100 -1.00 13.68 -8.84
C PRO A 100 -2.17 14.52 -9.37
N LEU A 101 -3.07 14.93 -8.46
CA LEU A 101 -4.27 15.68 -8.82
C LEU A 101 -4.18 17.14 -8.38
N ALA A 102 -3.99 17.41 -7.09
CA ALA A 102 -3.91 18.78 -6.56
C ALA A 102 -3.34 18.79 -5.13
N LYS A 103 -3.46 19.95 -4.46
CA LYS A 103 -3.33 20.10 -3.01
C LYS A 103 -4.69 20.39 -2.40
N ASN A 104 -4.93 19.90 -1.19
CA ASN A 104 -6.09 20.30 -0.40
C ASN A 104 -5.92 21.72 0.18
N SER A 105 -6.92 22.22 0.91
CA SER A 105 -6.89 23.56 1.54
C SER A 105 -5.76 23.76 2.54
N GLU A 106 -5.16 22.68 3.05
CA GLU A 106 -4.05 22.71 3.99
C GLU A 106 -2.67 22.65 3.31
N GLY A 107 -2.65 22.54 1.98
CA GLY A 107 -1.44 22.46 1.17
C GLY A 107 -0.89 21.03 1.03
N GLN A 108 -1.60 20.01 1.51
CA GLN A 108 -1.19 18.61 1.35
C GLN A 108 -1.54 18.11 -0.06
N PRO A 109 -0.56 17.55 -0.81
CA PRO A 109 -0.83 16.96 -2.11
C PRO A 109 -1.66 15.69 -1.98
N TYR A 110 -2.58 15.48 -2.92
CA TYR A 110 -3.34 14.25 -3.06
C TYR A 110 -3.40 13.82 -4.54
N GLY A 111 -3.59 12.53 -4.76
CA GLY A 111 -3.64 11.90 -6.07
C GLY A 111 -4.99 11.28 -6.38
N LEU A 112 -5.21 11.02 -7.66
CA LEU A 112 -6.29 10.17 -8.14
C LEU A 112 -5.69 8.82 -8.56
N THR A 113 -6.15 7.75 -7.94
CA THR A 113 -5.72 6.38 -8.21
C THR A 113 -6.69 5.72 -9.16
N PHE A 114 -6.20 5.33 -10.33
CA PHE A 114 -6.93 4.56 -11.34
C PHE A 114 -6.71 3.07 -11.12
N THR A 115 -7.72 2.26 -11.46
CA THR A 115 -7.65 0.80 -11.38
C THR A 115 -8.13 0.16 -12.67
N GLN A 116 -7.62 -1.03 -12.94
CA GLN A 116 -7.99 -1.85 -14.10
C GLN A 116 -8.10 -3.33 -13.69
N THR A 117 -8.68 -4.18 -14.54
CA THR A 117 -8.62 -5.64 -14.30
C THR A 117 -7.21 -6.19 -14.62
N ALA A 118 -6.93 -7.43 -14.22
CA ALA A 118 -5.64 -8.07 -14.49
C ALA A 118 -5.24 -8.00 -15.97
N ASN A 119 -3.95 -7.74 -16.23
CA ASN A 119 -3.34 -7.64 -17.57
C ASN A 119 -3.83 -6.48 -18.44
N ASN A 120 -4.44 -5.44 -17.85
CA ASN A 120 -4.88 -4.23 -18.54
C ASN A 120 -4.03 -2.99 -18.17
N GLU A 121 -2.74 -3.19 -17.86
CA GLU A 121 -1.81 -2.12 -17.51
C GLU A 121 -1.64 -1.11 -18.64
N GLN A 122 -1.71 -1.54 -19.91
CA GLN A 122 -1.65 -0.61 -21.04
C GLN A 122 -2.81 0.39 -21.00
N THR A 123 -4.05 -0.09 -20.87
CA THR A 123 -5.24 0.76 -20.73
C THR A 123 -5.14 1.68 -19.52
N LEU A 124 -4.62 1.15 -18.39
CA LEU A 124 -4.38 1.92 -17.18
C LEU A 124 -3.43 3.10 -17.45
N PHE A 125 -2.33 2.86 -18.15
CA PHE A 125 -1.37 3.90 -18.52
C PHE A 125 -1.97 4.92 -19.48
N GLU A 126 -2.74 4.50 -20.48
CA GLU A 126 -3.40 5.40 -21.43
C GLU A 126 -4.38 6.35 -20.73
N GLN A 127 -5.20 5.81 -19.81
CA GLN A 127 -6.14 6.59 -19.01
C GLN A 127 -5.42 7.57 -18.07
N ALA A 128 -4.42 7.07 -17.33
CA ALA A 128 -3.64 7.89 -16.40
C ALA A 128 -2.86 8.99 -17.11
N TYR A 129 -2.26 8.69 -18.27
CA TYR A 129 -1.53 9.68 -19.07
C TYR A 129 -2.46 10.76 -19.62
N SER A 130 -3.60 10.37 -20.19
CA SER A 130 -4.61 11.33 -20.66
C SER A 130 -5.07 12.27 -19.55
N PHE A 131 -5.29 11.72 -18.35
CA PHE A 131 -5.63 12.49 -17.16
C PHE A 131 -4.50 13.43 -16.72
N GLU A 132 -3.25 12.93 -16.65
CA GLU A 132 -2.08 13.73 -16.29
C GLU A 132 -1.90 14.91 -17.24
N GLN A 133 -1.97 14.68 -18.56
CA GLN A 133 -1.77 15.73 -19.56
C GLN A 133 -2.88 16.79 -19.52
N SER A 134 -4.09 16.39 -19.17
CA SER A 134 -5.25 17.29 -19.05
C SER A 134 -5.23 18.12 -17.77
N THR A 135 -4.72 17.56 -16.67
CA THR A 135 -4.79 18.19 -15.34
C THR A 135 -3.50 18.87 -14.92
N LYS A 136 -2.34 18.31 -15.26
CA LYS A 136 -1.01 18.74 -14.82
C LYS A 136 -0.94 18.96 -13.30
N GLY A 137 -1.60 18.08 -12.54
CA GLY A 137 -1.83 18.23 -11.09
C GLY A 137 -0.59 18.12 -10.20
N ARG A 138 0.57 17.76 -10.76
CA ARG A 138 1.83 17.67 -10.01
C ARG A 138 2.29 19.07 -9.60
N ILE A 139 2.60 19.23 -8.32
CA ILE A 139 3.19 20.45 -7.77
C ILE A 139 4.56 20.13 -7.18
N VAL A 140 5.52 21.03 -7.40
CA VAL A 140 6.83 21.00 -6.75
C VAL A 140 6.74 21.86 -5.49
N LEU A 141 6.94 21.24 -4.33
CA LEU A 141 7.02 21.97 -3.06
C LEU A 141 8.39 22.64 -2.96
N SER A 142 8.41 23.90 -2.52
CA SER A 142 9.65 24.58 -2.12
C SER A 142 10.18 24.01 -0.79
N ASP A 143 11.47 24.23 -0.51
CA ASP A 143 12.10 23.82 0.75
C ASP A 143 11.35 24.38 1.98
N ASN A 144 10.84 25.61 1.89
CA ASN A 144 10.07 26.23 2.95
C ASN A 144 8.72 25.54 3.18
N GLU A 145 8.02 25.14 2.12
CA GLU A 145 6.78 24.36 2.23
C GLU A 145 7.03 22.96 2.80
N LEU A 146 8.13 22.31 2.40
CA LEU A 146 8.54 21.01 2.95
C LEU A 146 8.83 21.12 4.45
N LEU A 147 9.56 22.15 4.87
CA LEU A 147 9.86 22.42 6.29
C LEU A 147 8.61 22.79 7.10
N ALA A 148 7.64 23.48 6.50
CA ALA A 148 6.37 23.78 7.16
C ALA A 148 5.52 22.52 7.38
N ASN A 149 5.49 21.62 6.39
CA ASN A 149 4.75 20.36 6.47
C ASN A 149 5.36 19.39 7.49
N SER A 150 6.69 19.28 7.57
CA SER A 150 7.35 18.39 8.54
C SER A 150 7.10 18.81 10.00
N LYS A 151 7.00 20.11 10.26
CA LYS A 151 6.67 20.64 11.59
C LYS A 151 5.23 20.36 12.03
N LYS A 152 4.29 20.20 11.09
CA LYS A 152 2.91 19.82 11.40
C LYS A 152 2.81 18.36 11.86
N ILE A 153 3.58 17.46 11.25
CA ILE A 153 3.60 16.03 11.62
C ILE A 153 4.11 15.81 13.05
N ASN A 154 5.03 16.66 13.51
CA ASN A 154 5.57 16.60 14.89
C ASN A 154 4.67 17.22 15.96
N ARG A 155 3.46 17.69 15.64
CA ARG A 155 2.56 18.35 16.62
C ARG A 155 1.55 17.43 17.32
N ASP A 156 1.52 16.14 16.96
CA ASP A 156 0.73 15.12 17.67
C ASP A 156 1.55 14.30 18.69
N GLU A 157 2.80 14.71 18.99
CA GLU A 157 3.66 14.10 20.03
C GLU A 157 3.69 14.93 21.35
N GLN A 158 2.60 15.59 21.74
CA GLN A 158 2.40 16.14 23.10
C GLN A 158 1.17 15.56 23.80
#